data_AF-A0A8J3YCA9-F1
#
_entry.id   AF-A0A8J3YCA9-F1
#
_cell.length_a   1.000
_cell.length_b   1.000
_cell.length_c   1.000
_cell.angle_alpha   90.00
_cell.angle_beta   90.00
_cell.angle_gamma   90.00
#
_symmetry.space_group_name_H-M   'P 1'
#
loop_
_entity.id
_entity.type
_entity.pdbx_description
1 polymer ?
#
loop_
_entity_poly.entity_id
_entity_poly.type
_entity_poly.pdbx_seq_one_letter_code
_entity_poly.pdbx_strand_id
1 'polypeptide(L)'
;MRGRVEIGVLAIGVVLALFTGWAVFFADFGGGAAAEAAPGDEGESWIVVDQGKRVASASPRPAGSPSPSPTFTFAPQATPTAAPSPTGACEGVLTFGQIAGLTVEAGAGTATVSWFNPGDPDLVEYKLTALPQVLVTGQQPDLDWVTVQPGAPCRTLTATITGLDRGAPYMFSVDAVSKAYNSDGNRTVTVARSGVLYTD
;
A
#
# COMPACT_ATOMS: atom_id res chain seq x y z
N MET A 1 -14.41 -40.24 44.42
CA MET A 1 -13.67 -41.30 43.70
C MET A 1 -13.05 -40.62 42.48
N ARG A 2 -11.84 -40.03 42.57
CA ARG A 2 -10.46 -40.58 42.53
C ARG A 2 -10.08 -41.22 41.18
N GLY A 3 -9.03 -40.66 40.54
CA GLY A 3 -8.26 -41.14 39.37
C GLY A 3 -8.43 -40.22 38.14
N ARG A 4 -7.50 -39.37 37.66
CA ARG A 4 -6.02 -39.37 37.53
C ARG A 4 -5.46 -40.52 36.69
N VAL A 5 -5.01 -40.21 35.46
CA VAL A 5 -3.99 -40.92 34.63
C VAL A 5 -3.41 -39.85 33.69
N GLU A 6 -2.27 -39.21 33.98
CA GLU A 6 -0.85 -39.61 33.87
C GLU A 6 -0.24 -39.47 32.46
N ILE A 7 0.82 -38.65 32.42
CA ILE A 7 1.72 -38.32 31.32
C ILE A 7 2.82 -39.38 31.28
N GLY A 8 3.09 -39.99 30.13
CA GLY A 8 4.22 -40.90 29.92
C GLY A 8 5.16 -40.39 28.84
N VAL A 9 6.29 -39.81 29.26
CA VAL A 9 7.45 -39.48 28.42
C VAL A 9 8.22 -40.78 28.15
N LEU A 10 8.48 -41.09 26.88
CA LEU A 10 9.30 -42.23 26.50
C LEU A 10 10.77 -41.79 26.30
N ALA A 11 11.63 -42.26 27.20
CA ALA A 11 13.07 -42.16 27.10
C ALA A 11 13.62 -43.26 26.16
N ILE A 12 14.52 -42.92 25.24
CA ILE A 12 15.38 -43.89 24.56
C ILE A 12 16.82 -43.57 24.94
N GLY A 13 17.46 -44.58 25.53
CA GLY A 13 18.74 -44.52 26.21
C GLY A 13 19.95 -44.51 25.29
N VAL A 14 21.01 -43.96 25.86
CA VAL A 14 22.40 -43.88 25.41
C VAL A 14 23.07 -45.25 25.45
N VAL A 15 23.89 -45.56 24.44
CA VAL A 15 24.97 -46.57 24.52
C VAL A 15 26.29 -45.85 24.25
N LEU A 16 27.24 -46.03 25.17
CA LEU A 16 28.54 -45.38 25.27
C LEU A 16 29.65 -46.44 25.20
N ALA A 17 30.65 -46.26 24.34
CA ALA A 17 32.05 -46.72 24.48
C ALA A 17 32.84 -46.44 23.17
N LEU A 18 34.12 -46.03 23.13
CA LEU A 18 35.09 -45.40 24.04
C LEU A 18 36.43 -45.28 23.26
N PHE A 19 37.26 -44.26 23.59
CA PHE A 19 38.72 -44.12 23.34
C PHE A 19 39.17 -43.84 21.88
N THR A 20 40.07 -42.90 21.52
CA THR A 20 41.26 -42.30 22.17
C THR A 20 41.73 -41.03 21.42
N GLY A 21 42.32 -40.06 22.14
CA GLY A 21 43.22 -38.99 21.62
C GLY A 21 42.52 -37.64 21.44
N TRP A 22 42.84 -36.56 22.14
CA TRP A 22 44.11 -36.03 22.66
C TRP A 22 43.85 -35.33 24.00
N ALA A 23 44.78 -35.50 24.93
CA ALA A 23 44.73 -35.01 26.30
C ALA A 23 45.07 -33.51 26.42
N VAL A 24 44.35 -32.86 27.37
CA VAL A 24 44.68 -31.70 28.23
C VAL A 24 45.25 -30.42 27.62
N PHE A 25 44.61 -29.28 27.93
CA PHE A 25 45.09 -28.36 28.98
C PHE A 25 43.98 -27.33 29.30
N PHE A 26 43.38 -27.43 30.48
CA PHE A 26 42.67 -26.31 31.11
C PHE A 26 43.71 -25.52 31.91
N ALA A 27 43.93 -24.27 31.53
CA ALA A 27 44.67 -23.31 32.34
C ALA A 27 43.77 -22.12 32.63
N ASP A 28 43.52 -21.97 33.92
CA ASP A 28 43.12 -20.78 34.66
C ASP A 28 43.66 -19.47 34.07
N PHE A 29 42.82 -18.44 33.97
CA PHE A 29 43.27 -17.05 33.90
C PHE A 29 42.32 -16.15 34.68
N GLY A 30 42.45 -16.21 36.00
CA GLY A 30 42.34 -15.00 36.79
C GLY A 30 43.55 -14.10 36.54
N GLY A 31 43.30 -12.81 36.32
CA GLY A 31 44.29 -11.76 36.60
C GLY A 31 45.14 -11.26 35.42
N GLY A 32 44.69 -10.13 34.86
CA GLY A 32 45.50 -8.93 34.59
C GLY A 32 46.81 -9.05 33.81
N ALA A 33 46.79 -8.56 32.57
CA ALA A 33 47.63 -7.45 32.11
C ALA A 33 47.41 -7.26 30.60
N ALA A 34 47.21 -6.01 30.18
CA ALA A 34 47.08 -5.63 28.79
C ALA A 34 48.33 -6.03 28.00
N ALA A 35 48.14 -6.84 26.95
CA ALA A 35 49.12 -7.05 25.91
C ALA A 35 48.51 -6.52 24.60
N GLU A 36 49.17 -5.49 24.09
CA GLU A 36 48.86 -4.75 22.88
C GLU A 36 48.87 -5.70 21.67
N ALA A 37 47.70 -5.94 21.08
CA ALA A 37 47.58 -6.61 19.80
C ALA A 37 47.71 -5.56 18.70
N ALA A 38 48.69 -5.74 17.82
CA ALA A 38 48.97 -4.88 16.69
C ALA A 38 47.70 -4.62 15.85
N PRO A 39 47.52 -3.39 15.30
CA PRO A 39 46.41 -3.12 14.40
C PRO A 39 46.56 -4.00 13.17
N GLY A 40 45.55 -4.85 12.92
CA GLY A 40 45.36 -5.44 11.61
C GLY A 40 45.10 -4.32 10.61
N ASP A 41 45.71 -4.42 9.43
CA ASP A 41 45.49 -3.53 8.29
C ASP A 41 43.98 -3.38 8.03
N GLU A 42 43.41 -2.29 8.55
CA GLU A 42 42.10 -1.79 8.18
C GLU A 42 42.23 -1.28 6.75
N GLY A 43 41.74 -2.08 5.79
CA GLY A 43 41.61 -1.64 4.41
C GLY A 43 40.95 -0.27 4.37
N GLU A 44 41.60 0.67 3.67
CA GLU A 44 41.27 2.09 3.66
C GLU A 44 39.76 2.31 3.67
N SER A 45 39.27 2.97 4.72
CA SER A 45 37.91 3.44 4.81
C SER A 45 37.67 4.43 3.66
N TRP A 46 37.11 3.95 2.55
CA TRP A 46 36.80 4.77 1.37
C TRP A 46 35.74 5.86 1.64
N ILE A 47 35.19 5.88 2.86
CA ILE A 47 34.26 6.88 3.33
C ILE A 47 34.96 7.71 4.42
N VAL A 48 35.33 8.94 4.06
CA VAL A 48 35.69 9.97 5.04
C VAL A 48 34.40 10.57 5.58
N VAL A 49 34.07 10.30 6.85
CA VAL A 49 32.93 10.93 7.54
C VAL A 49 33.45 12.05 8.42
N ASP A 50 33.44 13.28 7.91
CA ASP A 50 33.62 14.46 8.76
C ASP A 50 32.34 14.71 9.57
N GLN A 51 32.42 14.59 10.90
CA GLN A 51 31.35 15.10 11.78
C GLN A 51 31.37 16.63 11.75
N GLY A 52 30.51 17.21 10.91
CA GLY A 52 30.30 18.65 10.85
C GLY A 52 29.93 19.23 12.21
N LYS A 53 30.67 20.24 12.68
CA LYS A 53 30.34 20.98 13.90
C LYS A 53 29.05 21.77 13.69
N ARG A 54 28.07 21.63 14.59
CA ARG A 54 26.86 22.47 14.58
C ARG A 54 27.25 23.92 14.85
N VAL A 55 27.18 24.76 13.82
CA VAL A 55 27.10 26.21 13.96
C VAL A 55 25.64 26.57 14.26
N ALA A 56 25.41 27.39 15.29
CA ALA A 56 24.09 27.92 15.56
C ALA A 56 23.62 28.72 14.35
N SER A 57 22.45 28.39 13.80
CA SER A 57 21.84 29.18 12.74
C SER A 57 21.68 30.62 13.22
N ALA A 58 22.41 31.54 12.60
CA ALA A 58 22.02 32.94 12.63
C ALA A 58 20.59 32.99 12.06
N SER A 59 19.64 33.55 12.81
CA SER A 59 18.31 33.81 12.29
C SER A 59 18.38 35.14 11.53
N PRO A 60 18.51 35.17 10.19
CA PRO A 60 18.43 36.42 9.47
C PRO A 60 17.03 36.98 9.69
N ARG A 61 16.94 38.16 10.32
CA ARG A 61 15.70 38.93 10.34
C ARG A 61 15.61 39.62 8.99
N PRO A 62 14.64 39.30 8.11
CA PRO A 62 14.52 39.97 6.83
C PRO A 62 14.21 41.45 7.08
N ALA A 63 15.11 42.35 6.70
CA ALA A 63 14.91 43.79 6.74
C ALA A 63 14.29 44.31 5.43
N GLY A 64 13.34 43.54 4.87
CA GLY A 64 12.64 43.88 3.63
C GLY A 64 11.14 43.86 3.86
N SER A 65 10.46 44.91 3.43
CA SER A 65 9.00 44.90 3.29
C SER A 65 8.57 43.76 2.37
N PRO A 66 7.46 43.05 2.65
CA PRO A 66 6.99 41.97 1.80
C PRO A 66 6.78 42.51 0.38
N SER A 67 7.47 41.91 -0.59
CA SER A 67 7.14 42.08 -2.00
C SER A 67 5.69 41.61 -2.18
N PRO A 68 4.84 42.34 -2.94
CA PRO A 68 3.49 41.87 -3.20
C PRO A 68 3.57 40.49 -3.85
N SER A 69 2.92 39.50 -3.23
CA SER A 69 2.75 38.19 -3.83
C SER A 69 1.99 38.37 -5.15
N PRO A 70 2.43 37.74 -6.26
CA PRO A 70 1.65 37.77 -7.49
C PRO A 70 0.29 37.12 -7.22
N THR A 71 -0.78 37.88 -7.45
CA THR A 71 -2.14 37.35 -7.43
C THR A 71 -2.36 36.56 -8.72
N PHE A 72 -2.30 35.24 -8.65
CA PHE A 72 -2.74 34.37 -9.73
C PHE A 72 -4.25 34.18 -9.63
N THR A 73 -5.00 34.84 -10.51
CA THR A 73 -6.42 34.52 -10.72
C THR A 73 -6.49 33.35 -11.69
N PHE A 74 -6.69 32.14 -11.18
CA PHE A 74 -7.04 31.01 -12.02
C PHE A 74 -8.47 31.22 -12.53
N ALA A 75 -8.66 31.22 -13.85
CA ALA A 75 -10.00 31.13 -14.40
C ALA A 75 -10.66 29.84 -13.87
N PRO A 76 -11.96 29.85 -13.51
CA PRO A 76 -12.65 28.63 -13.12
C PRO A 76 -12.63 27.67 -14.30
N GLN A 77 -11.71 26.71 -14.26
CA GLN A 77 -11.69 25.64 -15.22
C GLN A 77 -12.84 24.72 -14.84
N ALA A 78 -13.78 24.51 -15.76
CA ALA A 78 -14.82 23.50 -15.56
C ALA A 78 -14.11 22.18 -15.27
N THR A 79 -14.32 21.61 -14.08
CA THR A 79 -13.86 20.27 -13.78
C THR A 79 -14.58 19.36 -14.76
N PRO A 80 -13.88 18.64 -15.66
CA PRO A 80 -14.54 17.69 -16.53
C PRO A 80 -15.12 16.58 -15.64
N THR A 81 -16.41 16.67 -15.35
CA THR A 81 -17.13 15.56 -14.72
C THR A 81 -17.28 14.49 -15.78
N ALA A 82 -16.60 13.36 -15.58
CA ALA A 82 -16.83 12.18 -16.41
C ALA A 82 -18.31 11.81 -16.31
N ALA A 83 -19.06 12.08 -17.38
CA ALA A 83 -20.47 11.74 -17.42
C ALA A 83 -20.61 10.22 -17.50
N PRO A 84 -21.56 9.60 -16.78
CA PRO A 84 -21.88 8.20 -16.99
C PRO A 84 -22.33 8.06 -18.43
N SER A 85 -21.47 7.46 -19.24
CA SER A 85 -21.73 7.26 -20.64
C SER A 85 -21.62 5.76 -20.88
N PRO A 86 -22.61 5.14 -21.53
CA PRO A 86 -22.50 3.75 -21.95
C PRO A 86 -21.50 3.60 -23.13
N THR A 87 -20.47 4.45 -23.23
CA THR A 87 -19.61 4.59 -24.42
C THR A 87 -18.60 3.47 -24.60
N GLY A 88 -18.70 2.37 -23.87
CA GLY A 88 -18.30 1.10 -24.44
C GLY A 88 -19.45 0.62 -25.31
N ALA A 89 -19.35 0.77 -26.63
CA ALA A 89 -20.11 -0.13 -27.48
C ALA A 89 -19.84 -1.57 -27.00
N CYS A 90 -20.84 -2.44 -27.09
CA CYS A 90 -20.67 -3.86 -26.77
C CYS A 90 -19.70 -4.49 -27.79
N GLU A 91 -18.41 -4.20 -27.64
CA GLU A 91 -17.33 -4.60 -28.52
C GLU A 91 -16.57 -5.80 -27.94
N GLY A 92 -16.93 -6.26 -26.73
CA GLY A 92 -16.28 -7.40 -26.10
C GLY A 92 -14.85 -7.09 -25.66
N VAL A 93 -14.48 -5.82 -25.52
CA VAL A 93 -13.12 -5.39 -25.16
C VAL A 93 -13.15 -4.13 -24.29
N LEU A 94 -12.22 -4.02 -23.35
CA LEU A 94 -12.01 -2.82 -22.55
C LEU A 94 -11.13 -1.83 -23.30
N THR A 95 -11.60 -0.58 -23.41
CA THR A 95 -10.82 0.52 -23.99
C THR A 95 -9.91 1.14 -22.94
N PHE A 96 -8.66 0.69 -22.90
CA PHE A 96 -7.65 1.27 -22.01
C PHE A 96 -7.29 2.70 -22.42
N GLY A 97 -7.06 3.57 -21.43
CA GLY A 97 -6.77 5.00 -21.65
C GLY A 97 -8.01 5.90 -21.71
N GLN A 98 -9.21 5.32 -21.68
CA GLN A 98 -10.46 6.04 -21.50
C GLN A 98 -11.03 5.73 -20.11
N ILE A 99 -11.37 6.79 -19.36
CA ILE A 99 -12.04 6.69 -18.07
C ILE A 99 -13.48 7.17 -18.25
N ALA A 100 -14.44 6.25 -18.13
CA ALA A 100 -15.86 6.57 -18.19
C ALA A 100 -16.37 7.18 -16.87
N GLY A 101 -17.56 7.81 -16.90
CA GLY A 101 -18.25 8.20 -15.68
C GLY A 101 -18.92 7.02 -14.99
N LEU A 102 -19.02 7.10 -13.66
CA LEU A 102 -19.80 6.18 -12.85
C LEU A 102 -21.19 6.73 -12.54
N THR A 103 -22.19 5.85 -12.52
CA THR A 103 -23.46 6.15 -11.85
C THR A 103 -23.32 5.71 -10.41
N VAL A 104 -23.51 6.63 -9.47
CA VAL A 104 -23.40 6.35 -8.04
C VAL A 104 -24.64 6.87 -7.34
N GLU A 105 -25.28 6.00 -6.57
CA GLU A 105 -26.37 6.33 -5.66
C GLU A 105 -25.81 6.29 -4.24
N ALA A 106 -25.56 7.47 -3.68
CA ALA A 106 -25.12 7.61 -2.30
C ALA A 106 -26.28 7.30 -1.34
N GLY A 107 -25.95 6.73 -0.18
CA GLY A 107 -26.89 6.47 0.90
C GLY A 107 -26.22 6.61 2.26
N ALA A 108 -26.95 6.30 3.33
CA ALA A 108 -26.49 6.49 4.70
C ALA A 108 -25.35 5.54 5.08
N GLY A 109 -24.11 5.99 4.90
CA GLY A 109 -22.89 5.22 5.12
C GLY A 109 -22.63 4.14 4.08
N THR A 110 -23.28 4.24 2.92
CA THR A 110 -23.14 3.31 1.80
C THR A 110 -23.16 4.05 0.48
N ALA A 111 -22.71 3.41 -0.59
CA ALA A 111 -22.87 3.89 -1.95
C ALA A 111 -23.05 2.71 -2.91
N THR A 112 -24.07 2.77 -3.75
CA THR A 112 -24.30 1.80 -4.82
C THR A 112 -23.70 2.34 -6.10
N VAL A 113 -22.66 1.68 -6.59
CA VAL A 113 -21.87 2.07 -7.76
C VAL A 113 -22.26 1.17 -8.93
N SER A 114 -22.53 1.77 -10.09
CA SER A 114 -22.88 1.06 -11.32
C SER A 114 -22.00 1.48 -12.49
N TRP A 115 -21.53 0.51 -13.27
CA TRP A 115 -20.65 0.68 -14.42
C TRP A 115 -20.94 -0.36 -15.50
N PHE A 116 -20.54 -0.08 -16.74
CA PHE A 116 -20.74 -1.01 -17.86
C PHE A 116 -19.59 -2.02 -17.96
N ASN A 117 -19.93 -3.30 -18.11
CA ASN A 117 -18.99 -4.37 -18.45
C ASN A 117 -19.09 -4.68 -19.95
N PRO A 118 -18.06 -4.39 -20.77
CA PRO A 118 -18.07 -4.72 -22.20
C PRO A 118 -17.89 -6.21 -22.48
N GLY A 119 -17.43 -7.02 -21.50
CA GLY A 119 -17.21 -8.45 -21.68
C GLY A 119 -15.84 -8.82 -22.24
N ASP A 120 -14.80 -8.09 -21.84
CA ASP A 120 -13.42 -8.37 -22.26
C ASP A 120 -12.98 -9.78 -21.80
N PRO A 121 -12.47 -10.63 -22.71
CA PRO A 121 -12.11 -12.01 -22.38
C PRO A 121 -10.88 -12.12 -21.48
N ASP A 122 -10.04 -11.09 -21.41
CA ASP A 122 -8.85 -11.04 -20.57
C ASP A 122 -9.14 -10.38 -19.21
N LEU A 123 -10.35 -9.88 -18.99
CA LEU A 123 -10.78 -9.35 -17.70
C LEU A 123 -10.86 -10.46 -16.66
N VAL A 124 -10.18 -10.25 -15.54
CA VAL A 124 -10.13 -11.16 -14.39
C VAL A 124 -11.15 -10.73 -13.34
N GLU A 125 -11.15 -9.46 -12.97
CA GLU A 125 -12.05 -8.90 -11.96
C GLU A 125 -12.10 -7.37 -12.05
N TYR A 126 -13.10 -6.78 -11.40
CA TYR A 126 -13.13 -5.38 -11.06
C TYR A 126 -12.76 -5.16 -9.60
N LYS A 127 -12.05 -4.06 -9.34
CA LYS A 127 -11.75 -3.57 -7.99
C LYS A 127 -12.35 -2.19 -7.82
N LEU A 128 -13.18 -2.04 -6.80
CA LEU A 128 -13.86 -0.80 -6.50
C LEU A 128 -13.31 -0.21 -5.22
N THR A 129 -13.22 1.11 -5.17
CA THR A 129 -12.83 1.84 -3.96
C THR A 129 -13.58 3.16 -3.85
N ALA A 130 -13.78 3.61 -2.61
CA ALA A 130 -14.24 4.95 -2.28
C ALA A 130 -13.07 5.75 -1.71
N LEU A 131 -12.66 6.81 -2.41
CA LEU A 131 -11.57 7.68 -2.00
C LEU A 131 -12.14 8.87 -1.22
N PRO A 132 -11.88 8.99 0.11
CA PRO A 132 -12.28 10.16 0.87
C PRO A 132 -11.60 11.40 0.30
N GLN A 133 -12.36 12.48 0.13
CA GLN A 133 -11.87 13.77 -0.37
C GLN A 133 -11.64 14.78 0.77
N VAL A 134 -11.58 14.28 2.01
CA VAL A 134 -11.23 15.07 3.18
C VAL A 134 -9.71 15.06 3.33
N LEU A 135 -9.11 16.24 3.38
CA LEU A 135 -7.68 16.38 3.65
C LEU A 135 -7.42 16.16 5.14
N VAL A 136 -6.62 15.14 5.45
CA VAL A 136 -6.13 14.90 6.81
C VAL A 136 -4.64 15.18 6.90
N THR A 137 -4.18 15.61 8.08
CA THR A 137 -2.75 15.78 8.37
C THR A 137 -2.16 14.46 8.87
N GLY A 138 -0.91 14.17 8.49
CA GLY A 138 -0.25 12.92 8.85
C GLY A 138 -0.63 11.76 7.94
N GLN A 139 -0.76 10.57 8.53
CA GLN A 139 -1.06 9.34 7.81
C GLN A 139 -2.43 9.44 7.13
N GLN A 140 -2.48 9.20 5.82
CA GLN A 140 -3.75 9.11 5.10
C GLN A 140 -4.47 7.81 5.48
N PRO A 141 -5.82 7.79 5.50
CA PRO A 141 -6.57 6.57 5.78
C PRO A 141 -6.26 5.51 4.73
N ASP A 142 -6.25 4.25 5.16
CA ASP A 142 -6.20 3.12 4.24
C ASP A 142 -7.49 3.07 3.41
N LEU A 143 -7.38 2.54 2.19
CA LEU A 143 -8.51 2.39 1.27
C LEU A 143 -8.99 0.95 1.27
N ASP A 144 -10.29 0.77 1.46
CA ASP A 144 -10.96 -0.51 1.30
C ASP A 144 -11.29 -0.79 -0.16
N TRP A 145 -11.09 -2.05 -0.56
CA TRP A 145 -11.36 -2.52 -1.91
C TRP A 145 -12.48 -3.55 -1.92
N VAL A 146 -13.45 -3.36 -2.82
CA VAL A 146 -14.48 -4.35 -3.11
C VAL A 146 -14.15 -5.01 -4.44
N THR A 147 -13.91 -6.32 -4.40
CA THR A 147 -13.68 -7.13 -5.62
C THR A 147 -15.01 -7.61 -6.18
N VAL A 148 -15.21 -7.45 -7.48
CA VAL A 148 -16.42 -7.87 -8.21
C VAL A 148 -16.01 -8.72 -9.40
N GLN A 149 -16.55 -9.93 -9.49
CA GLN A 149 -16.27 -10.83 -10.60
C GLN A 149 -16.94 -10.32 -11.89
N PRO A 150 -16.32 -10.54 -13.07
CA PRO A 150 -16.91 -10.17 -14.33
C PRO A 150 -18.23 -10.95 -14.51
N GLY A 151 -19.33 -10.21 -14.67
CA GLY A 151 -20.62 -10.80 -14.97
C GLY A 151 -20.78 -11.14 -16.45
N ALA A 152 -22.03 -11.32 -16.88
CA ALA A 152 -22.34 -11.46 -18.30
C ALA A 152 -21.81 -10.25 -19.12
N PRO A 153 -21.36 -10.48 -20.35
CA PRO A 153 -20.84 -9.43 -21.21
C PRO A 153 -21.96 -8.43 -21.57
N CYS A 154 -21.57 -7.19 -21.83
CA CYS A 154 -22.43 -6.11 -22.29
C CYS A 154 -23.63 -5.82 -21.37
N ARG A 155 -23.35 -5.76 -20.08
CA ARG A 155 -24.34 -5.45 -19.04
C ARG A 155 -23.78 -4.42 -18.08
N THR A 156 -24.67 -3.64 -17.49
CA THR A 156 -24.33 -2.86 -16.30
C THR A 156 -24.14 -3.81 -15.13
N LEU A 157 -23.00 -3.65 -14.44
CA LEU A 157 -22.74 -4.26 -13.15
C LEU A 157 -22.98 -3.22 -12.07
N THR A 158 -23.38 -3.71 -10.89
CA THR A 158 -23.66 -2.89 -9.72
C THR A 158 -23.05 -3.55 -8.49
N ALA A 159 -22.45 -2.74 -7.62
CA ALA A 159 -21.93 -3.17 -6.33
C ALA A 159 -22.12 -2.09 -5.28
N THR A 160 -22.27 -2.50 -4.02
CA THR A 160 -22.45 -1.58 -2.90
C THR A 160 -21.18 -1.53 -2.06
N ILE A 161 -20.69 -0.33 -1.81
CA ILE A 161 -19.64 -0.05 -0.82
C ILE A 161 -20.34 0.36 0.48
N THR A 162 -19.83 -0.13 1.61
CA THR A 162 -20.40 0.12 2.94
C THR A 162 -19.32 0.64 3.88
N GLY A 163 -19.71 1.15 5.06
CA GLY A 163 -18.75 1.67 6.04
C GLY A 163 -18.22 3.07 5.71
N LEU A 164 -18.95 3.82 4.89
CA LEU A 164 -18.60 5.20 4.56
C LEU A 164 -19.02 6.15 5.69
N ASP A 165 -18.25 7.20 5.91
CA ASP A 165 -18.59 8.26 6.86
C ASP A 165 -19.74 9.10 6.30
N ARG A 166 -20.82 9.25 7.07
CA ARG A 166 -21.99 10.02 6.64
C ARG A 166 -21.67 11.50 6.43
N GLY A 167 -22.30 12.11 5.43
CA GLY A 167 -22.06 13.50 5.05
C GLY A 167 -20.63 13.81 4.58
N ALA A 168 -19.77 12.81 4.36
CA ALA A 168 -18.40 13.03 3.91
C ALA A 168 -18.30 12.99 2.38
N PRO A 169 -17.40 13.79 1.78
CA PRO A 169 -17.17 13.78 0.35
C PRO A 169 -16.30 12.59 -0.06
N TYR A 170 -16.81 11.79 -0.99
CA TYR A 170 -16.12 10.65 -1.58
C TYR A 170 -16.07 10.76 -3.09
N MET A 171 -15.09 10.06 -3.66
CA MET A 171 -14.97 9.82 -5.07
C MET A 171 -14.79 8.34 -5.32
N PHE A 172 -15.54 7.77 -6.25
CA PHE A 172 -15.56 6.34 -6.50
C PHE A 172 -14.74 6.02 -7.73
N SER A 173 -13.98 4.92 -7.68
CA SER A 173 -13.19 4.41 -8.80
C SER A 173 -13.52 2.94 -9.04
N VAL A 174 -13.58 2.56 -10.30
CA VAL A 174 -13.62 1.17 -10.75
C VAL A 174 -12.37 0.91 -11.56
N ASP A 175 -11.57 -0.02 -11.07
CA ASP A 175 -10.36 -0.50 -11.72
C ASP A 175 -10.62 -1.89 -12.31
N ALA A 176 -10.27 -2.09 -13.57
CA ALA A 176 -10.30 -3.39 -14.22
C ALA A 176 -8.95 -4.08 -14.05
N VAL A 177 -8.97 -5.30 -13.54
CA VAL A 177 -7.82 -6.20 -13.48
C VAL A 177 -7.92 -7.14 -14.67
N SER A 178 -7.00 -7.03 -15.63
CA SER A 178 -6.97 -7.87 -16.81
C SER A 178 -5.62 -8.56 -16.95
N LYS A 179 -5.56 -9.68 -17.68
CA LYS A 179 -4.30 -10.31 -18.04
C LYS A 179 -3.46 -9.33 -18.86
N ALA A 180 -2.18 -9.23 -18.55
CA ALA A 180 -1.28 -8.38 -19.31
C ALA A 180 -0.81 -9.11 -20.57
N TYR A 181 -0.88 -8.43 -21.72
CA TYR A 181 -0.46 -8.99 -22.99
C TYR A 181 1.05 -9.30 -22.96
N ASN A 182 1.43 -10.53 -23.31
CA ASN A 182 2.81 -11.04 -23.31
C ASN A 182 3.52 -11.08 -21.93
N SER A 183 2.78 -11.20 -20.83
CA SER A 183 3.39 -11.42 -19.51
C SER A 183 2.49 -12.28 -18.62
N ASP A 184 3.09 -13.00 -17.68
CA ASP A 184 2.36 -13.88 -16.74
C ASP A 184 1.69 -13.14 -15.56
N GLY A 185 1.47 -11.83 -15.72
CA GLY A 185 0.92 -10.94 -14.70
C GLY A 185 -0.44 -10.36 -15.06
N ASN A 186 -1.07 -9.76 -14.05
CA ASN A 186 -2.26 -8.94 -14.25
C ASN A 186 -1.87 -7.46 -14.33
N ARG A 187 -2.52 -6.72 -15.22
CA ARG A 187 -2.51 -5.26 -15.23
C ARG A 187 -3.78 -4.73 -14.57
N THR A 188 -3.66 -3.63 -13.85
CA THR A 188 -4.80 -2.93 -13.25
C THR A 188 -4.87 -1.52 -13.82
N VAL A 189 -6.06 -1.11 -14.25
CA VAL A 189 -6.30 0.20 -14.88
C VAL A 189 -7.66 0.73 -14.45
N THR A 190 -7.73 2.02 -14.14
CA THR A 190 -9.02 2.68 -13.89
C THR A 190 -9.80 2.78 -15.20
N VAL A 191 -11.02 2.26 -15.21
CA VAL A 191 -11.91 2.25 -16.37
C VAL A 191 -13.11 3.17 -16.20
N ALA A 192 -13.47 3.48 -14.95
CA ALA A 192 -14.51 4.43 -14.66
C ALA A 192 -14.32 5.12 -13.31
N ARG A 193 -14.75 6.37 -13.21
CA ARG A 193 -14.64 7.19 -12.01
C ARG A 193 -15.81 8.15 -11.87
N SER A 194 -16.21 8.46 -10.64
CA SER A 194 -17.24 9.47 -10.36
C SER A 194 -16.63 10.87 -10.16
N GLY A 195 -17.50 11.89 -10.17
CA GLY A 195 -17.19 13.15 -9.49
C GLY A 195 -17.14 12.98 -7.97
N VAL A 196 -16.94 14.09 -7.26
CA VAL A 196 -17.07 14.10 -5.80
C VAL A 196 -18.55 14.12 -5.42
N LEU A 197 -18.96 13.19 -4.57
CA LEU A 197 -20.32 13.01 -4.07
C LEU A 197 -20.30 12.96 -2.55
N TYR A 198 -21.40 13.38 -1.92
CA TYR A 198 -21.57 13.29 -0.47
C TYR A 198 -22.48 12.10 -0.16
N THR A 199 -22.11 11.32 0.83
CA THR A 199 -22.98 10.29 1.41
C THR A 199 -24.06 10.91 2.29
N ASP A 200 -25.24 10.29 2.36
CA ASP A 200 -26.36 10.77 3.18
C ASP A 200 -26.14 10.57 4.70
#